data_AF-A0A0P0Z849-F1
#
_entry.id   AF-A0A0P0Z849-F1
#
_cell.length_a   1.000
_cell.length_b   1.000
_cell.length_c   1.000
_cell.angle_alpha   90.00
_cell.angle_beta   90.00
_cell.angle_gamma   90.00
#
_symmetry.space_group_name_H-M   'P 1'
#
loop_
_entity.id
_entity.type
_entity.pdbx_description
1 polymer ?
#
loop_
_entity_poly.entity_id
_entity_poly.type
_entity_poly.pdbx_seq_one_letter_code
_entity_poly.pdbx_strand_id
1 'polypeptide(L)' 'MTNRFTLQDPRKQYPQPPFPRQPQPVPGIASKMDPVPDHGETSYVGSGRLSGRRALITGGDSGIGRAAAIAFAR' A
#
# COMPACT_ATOMS: atom_id res chain seq x y z
N MET A 1 7.20 11.11 -9.32
CA MET A 1 6.86 10.67 -7.95
C MET A 1 6.77 11.88 -7.07
N THR A 2 5.61 12.14 -6.46
CA THR A 2 5.30 13.43 -5.84
C THR A 2 5.56 13.38 -4.34
N ASN A 3 6.35 14.32 -3.84
CA ASN A 3 6.65 14.46 -2.42
C ASN A 3 5.34 14.59 -1.60
N ARG A 4 5.08 13.69 -0.64
CA ARG A 4 3.85 13.70 0.19
C ARG A 4 3.70 14.96 1.06
N PHE A 5 4.79 15.70 1.27
CA PHE A 5 4.78 17.00 1.97
C PHE A 5 4.35 18.17 1.08
N THR A 6 4.14 17.94 -0.22
CA THR A 6 3.53 18.94 -1.11
C THR A 6 2.02 18.77 -1.13
N LEU A 7 1.28 19.88 -1.17
CA LEU A 7 -0.18 19.86 -1.23
C LEU A 7 -0.64 19.23 -2.55
N GLN A 8 -1.48 18.20 -2.45
CA GLN A 8 -1.97 17.43 -3.60
C GLN A 8 -3.48 17.24 -3.47
N ASP A 9 -4.22 17.35 -4.58
CA ASP A 9 -5.66 17.06 -4.58
C ASP A 9 -5.89 15.56 -4.33
N PRO A 10 -6.44 15.15 -3.18
CA PRO A 10 -6.58 13.74 -2.83
C PRO A 10 -7.48 12.96 -3.79
N ARG A 11 -8.37 13.65 -4.51
CA ARG A 11 -9.28 13.02 -5.48
C ARG A 11 -8.54 12.45 -6.69
N LYS A 12 -7.33 12.92 -6.98
CA LYS A 12 -6.55 12.57 -8.18
C LYS A 12 -5.26 11.81 -7.88
N GLN A 13 -5.01 11.43 -6.61
CA GLN A 13 -3.74 10.81 -6.21
C GLN A 13 -3.59 9.36 -6.65
N TYR A 14 -4.69 8.64 -6.90
CA TYR A 14 -4.70 7.22 -7.21
C TYR A 14 -5.55 6.92 -8.45
N PRO A 15 -5.38 5.73 -9.07
CA PRO A 15 -6.16 5.32 -10.23
C PRO A 15 -7.67 5.39 -9.99
N GLN A 16 -8.40 5.80 -11.02
CA GLN A 16 -9.86 5.91 -11.01
C GLN A 16 -10.48 4.90 -11.99
N PRO A 17 -11.71 4.43 -11.75
CA PRO A 17 -12.41 3.55 -12.68
C PRO A 17 -12.66 4.22 -14.05
N PRO A 18 -12.94 3.42 -15.11
CA PRO A 18 -13.19 1.97 -15.07
C PRO A 18 -11.92 1.13 -14.95
N PHE A 19 -11.98 0.05 -14.17
CA PHE A 19 -10.94 -0.98 -14.09
C PHE A 19 -11.32 -2.18 -14.96
N PRO A 20 -10.34 -2.92 -15.52
CA PRO A 20 -10.63 -4.12 -16.29
C PRO A 20 -11.25 -5.21 -15.39
N ARG A 21 -12.14 -6.03 -15.96
CA ARG A 21 -12.70 -7.21 -15.28
C ARG A 21 -11.58 -8.26 -15.12
N GLN A 22 -11.17 -8.52 -13.88
CA GLN A 22 -9.96 -9.28 -13.54
C GLN A 22 -10.15 -10.29 -12.37
N PRO A 23 -11.07 -11.25 -12.48
CA PRO A 23 -11.34 -12.19 -11.38
C PRO A 23 -10.11 -13.07 -11.09
N GLN A 24 -9.87 -13.33 -9.81
CA GLN A 24 -8.87 -14.29 -9.33
C GLN A 24 -9.51 -15.23 -8.29
N PRO A 25 -9.10 -16.51 -8.22
CA PRO A 25 -9.51 -17.37 -7.11
C PRO A 25 -8.95 -16.87 -5.79
N VAL A 26 -9.70 -17.05 -4.70
CA VAL A 26 -9.27 -16.70 -3.33
C VAL A 26 -7.99 -17.49 -2.98
N PRO A 27 -6.97 -16.87 -2.34
CA PRO A 27 -6.94 -15.50 -1.79
C PRO A 27 -6.59 -14.38 -2.78
N GLY A 28 -6.25 -14.71 -4.03
CA GLY A 28 -5.77 -13.76 -5.03
C GLY A 28 -4.30 -13.37 -4.82
N ILE A 29 -3.72 -12.66 -5.80
CA ILE A 29 -2.34 -12.16 -5.75
C ILE A 29 -2.33 -10.70 -6.18
N ALA A 30 -1.86 -9.81 -5.30
CA ALA A 30 -1.82 -8.37 -5.55
C ALA A 30 -1.01 -7.99 -6.80
N SER A 31 0.09 -8.69 -7.07
CA SER A 31 0.93 -8.45 -8.26
C SER A 31 0.28 -8.85 -9.59
N LYS A 32 -0.88 -9.54 -9.54
CA LYS A 32 -1.67 -9.90 -10.73
C LYS A 32 -2.85 -8.94 -10.96
N MET A 33 -2.99 -7.90 -10.14
CA MET A 33 -4.02 -6.87 -10.33
C MET A 33 -3.55 -5.82 -11.34
N ASP A 34 -4.50 -5.23 -12.04
CA ASP A 34 -4.30 -4.10 -12.94
C ASP A 34 -5.29 -2.96 -12.59
N PRO A 35 -4.82 -1.87 -11.96
CA PRO A 35 -3.44 -1.60 -11.56
C PRO A 35 -3.01 -2.43 -10.34
N VAL A 36 -1.70 -2.62 -10.19
CA VAL A 36 -1.12 -3.17 -8.94
C VAL A 36 -1.37 -2.18 -7.79
N PRO A 37 -1.86 -2.63 -6.62
CA PRO A 37 -2.11 -1.73 -5.49
C PRO A 37 -0.81 -1.06 -5.02
N ASP A 38 -0.92 0.22 -4.65
CA ASP A 38 0.12 0.96 -3.94
C ASP A 38 -0.08 0.75 -2.43
N HIS A 39 0.88 0.11 -1.76
CA HIS A 39 0.86 -0.12 -0.32
C HIS A 39 1.74 0.89 0.44
N GLY A 40 2.25 1.92 -0.24
CA GLY A 40 3.18 2.89 0.31
C GLY A 40 4.65 2.51 0.12
N GLU A 41 4.96 1.53 -0.75
CA GLU A 41 6.33 1.07 -1.02
C GLU A 41 7.28 2.21 -1.35
N THR A 42 6.82 3.26 -2.05
CA THR A 42 7.67 4.42 -2.39
C THR A 42 7.28 5.69 -1.66
N SER A 43 6.04 5.79 -1.16
CA SER A 43 5.47 7.03 -0.63
C SER A 43 5.51 7.14 0.90
N TYR A 44 5.57 6.03 1.65
CA TYR A 44 5.59 6.06 3.11
C TYR A 44 7.00 6.39 3.64
N VAL A 45 7.13 7.45 4.43
CA VAL A 45 8.38 7.83 5.09
C VAL A 45 8.22 7.69 6.59
N GLY A 46 9.10 6.90 7.20
CA GLY A 46 9.13 6.67 8.64
C GLY A 46 9.73 7.84 9.42
N SER A 47 9.44 7.89 10.72
CA SER A 47 9.99 8.88 11.65
C SER A 47 10.43 8.27 12.98
N GLY A 48 10.78 6.98 12.97
CA GLY A 48 11.33 6.27 14.15
C GLY A 48 10.31 6.00 15.26
N ARG A 49 9.02 6.21 15.02
CA ARG A 49 7.93 6.12 16.02
C ARG A 49 7.78 4.74 16.67
N LEU A 50 8.26 3.69 16.01
CA LEU A 50 8.15 2.29 16.46
C LEU A 50 9.51 1.62 16.65
N SER A 51 10.57 2.40 16.85
CA SER A 51 11.93 1.88 17.10
C SER A 51 11.93 0.84 18.24
N GLY A 52 12.53 -0.32 17.97
CA GLY A 52 12.65 -1.42 18.94
C GLY A 52 11.39 -2.26 19.16
N ARG A 53 10.27 -1.96 18.49
CA ARG A 53 9.03 -2.73 18.60
C ARG A 53 9.11 -4.03 17.79
N ARG A 54 8.34 -5.01 18.21
CA ARG A 54 8.14 -6.29 17.51
C ARG A 54 6.66 -6.43 17.19
N ALA A 55 6.34 -6.78 15.95
CA ALA A 55 4.96 -6.87 15.48
C ALA A 55 4.71 -8.20 14.75
N LEU A 56 3.51 -8.76 14.97
CA LEU A 56 2.95 -9.85 14.19
C LEU A 56 1.75 -9.28 13.43
N ILE A 57 1.77 -9.38 12.09
CA ILE A 57 0.70 -8.89 11.22
C ILE A 57 0.20 -10.08 10.40
N THR A 58 -1.01 -10.54 10.67
CA THR A 58 -1.68 -11.56 9.86
C THR A 58 -2.15 -10.93 8.54
N GLY A 59 -2.03 -11.66 7.42
CA GLY A 59 -2.33 -11.11 6.09
C GLY A 59 -1.38 -9.98 5.64
N GLY A 60 -0.13 -9.99 6.13
CA GLY A 60 0.89 -8.98 5.80
C GLY A 60 1.48 -9.09 4.38
N ASP A 61 1.04 -10.08 3.59
CA ASP A 61 1.56 -10.36 2.24
C ASP A 61 1.03 -9.39 1.17
N SER A 62 -0.18 -8.84 1.36
CA SER A 62 -0.88 -8.00 0.39
C SER A 62 -1.83 -6.99 1.05
N GLY A 63 -2.35 -6.05 0.26
CA GLY A 63 -3.40 -5.12 0.69
C GLY A 63 -3.02 -4.30 1.93
N ILE A 64 -4.01 -4.07 2.81
CA ILE A 64 -3.85 -3.20 3.98
C ILE A 64 -2.83 -3.77 4.98
N GLY A 65 -2.75 -5.10 5.14
CA GLY A 65 -1.77 -5.73 6.02
C GLY A 65 -0.34 -5.47 5.57
N ARG A 66 -0.07 -5.55 4.27
CA ARG A 66 1.22 -5.17 3.67
C ARG A 66 1.54 -3.69 3.87
N ALA A 67 0.57 -2.80 3.68
CA ALA A 67 0.77 -1.38 3.91
C ALA A 67 1.13 -1.08 5.38
N ALA A 68 0.46 -1.74 6.32
CA ALA A 68 0.78 -1.65 7.74
C ALA A 68 2.19 -2.19 8.04
N ALA A 69 2.59 -3.33 7.44
CA ALA A 69 3.91 -3.90 7.62
C ALA A 69 5.03 -2.98 7.11
N ILE A 70 4.86 -2.37 5.92
CA ILE A 70 5.79 -1.37 5.38
C ILE A 70 5.90 -0.17 6.33
N ALA A 71 4.76 0.34 6.81
CA ALA A 71 4.73 1.50 7.70
C ALA A 71 5.32 1.23 9.09
N PHE A 72 5.16 0.01 9.61
CA PHE A 72 5.74 -0.38 10.90
C PHE A 72 7.26 -0.52 10.85
N ALA A 73 7.79 -0.97 9.71
CA ALA A 73 9.22 -1.19 9.51
C ALA A 73 10.01 0.11 9.26
N ARG A 74 9.35 1.19 8.85
CA ARG A 74 9.95 2.50 8.54
C ARG A 74 9.84 3.47 9.72
#